data_AF-A0A945KRW2-F1
#
_entry.id   AF-A0A945KRW2-F1
#
_cell.length_a   1.000
_cell.length_b   1.000
_cell.length_c   1.000
_cell.angle_alpha   90.00
_cell.angle_beta   90.00
_cell.angle_gamma   90.00
#
_symmetry.space_group_name_H-M   'P 1'
#
loop_
_entity.id
_entity.type
_entity.pdbx_description
1 polymer ?
#
loop_
_entity_poly.entity_id
_entity_poly.type
_entity_poly.pdbx_seq_one_letter_code
_entity_poly.pdbx_strand_id
1 'polypeptide(L)'
;MSLQGKRILIAKPGLDGHDVGAKVIALALRDAGAEVIYTGLRKAPDFIANVAVEEDVDAVGLSILSGSHLELVAETARQLQALDGGAIPLFVGGTIPAEDHAALNAAGARGIFTADMKIKDVVAAIDAELG
;
A
#
# COMPACT_ATOMS: atom_id res chain seq x y z
N MET A 1 6.03 -7.82 19.14
CA MET A 1 5.74 -6.76 18.15
C MET A 1 4.46 -7.17 17.43
N SER A 2 3.54 -6.25 17.12
CA SER A 2 2.18 -6.65 16.71
C SER A 2 2.11 -7.22 15.31
N LEU A 3 2.91 -6.71 14.37
CA LEU A 3 3.00 -7.20 12.99
C LEU A 3 4.07 -8.30 12.80
N GLN A 4 4.41 -9.03 13.87
CA GLN A 4 5.48 -10.02 13.79
C GLN A 4 5.12 -11.20 12.90
N GLY A 5 5.98 -11.49 11.91
CA GLY A 5 5.73 -12.54 10.93
C GLY A 5 4.87 -12.09 9.74
N LYS A 6 4.46 -10.82 9.69
CA LYS A 6 3.80 -10.23 8.52
C LYS A 6 4.82 -9.72 7.52
N ARG A 7 4.55 -9.92 6.23
CA ARG A 7 5.31 -9.38 5.11
C ARG A 7 4.49 -8.34 4.37
N ILE A 8 5.02 -7.12 4.26
CA ILE A 8 4.28 -5.99 3.68
C ILE A 8 5.10 -5.37 2.56
N LEU A 9 4.50 -5.29 1.37
CA LEU A 9 5.08 -4.59 0.22
C LEU A 9 4.69 -3.11 0.26
N ILE A 10 5.67 -2.22 0.32
CA ILE A 10 5.46 -0.78 0.14
C ILE A 10 5.93 -0.38 -1.26
N ALA A 11 5.00 0.11 -2.06
CA ALA A 11 5.25 0.46 -3.45
C ALA A 11 4.89 1.91 -3.78
N LYS A 12 5.56 2.45 -4.80
CA LYS A 12 5.32 3.79 -5.34
C LYS A 12 4.99 3.69 -6.83
N PRO A 13 3.70 3.59 -7.20
CA PRO A 13 3.32 3.47 -8.59
C PRO A 13 3.45 4.79 -9.36
N GLY A 14 3.55 4.70 -10.69
CA GLY A 14 3.46 5.84 -11.59
C GLY A 14 4.74 6.69 -11.68
N LEU A 15 4.62 8.02 -11.76
CA LEU A 15 5.76 8.93 -11.96
C LEU A 15 6.18 9.68 -10.68
N ASP A 16 5.53 9.38 -9.55
CA ASP A 16 5.78 10.05 -8.28
C ASP A 16 7.24 9.86 -7.81
N GLY A 17 7.95 10.99 -7.66
CA GLY A 17 9.33 11.03 -7.20
C GLY A 17 9.49 11.20 -5.69
N HIS A 18 8.40 11.42 -4.95
CA HIS A 18 8.47 11.62 -3.49
C HIS A 18 8.52 10.28 -2.78
N ASP A 19 9.51 10.05 -1.92
CA ASP A 19 9.64 8.77 -1.20
C ASP A 19 9.63 8.90 0.32
N VAL A 20 9.66 10.12 0.87
CA VAL A 20 9.74 10.34 2.33
C VAL A 20 8.60 9.63 3.07
N GLY A 21 7.35 9.84 2.66
CA GLY A 21 6.19 9.21 3.30
C GLY A 21 6.25 7.68 3.24
N ALA A 22 6.57 7.12 2.07
CA ALA A 22 6.70 5.68 1.88
C ALA A 22 7.81 5.08 2.77
N LYS A 23 8.97 5.74 2.84
CA LYS A 23 10.10 5.31 3.69
C LYS A 23 9.78 5.40 5.18
N VAL A 24 9.07 6.45 5.61
CA VAL A 24 8.64 6.61 7.01
C VAL A 24 7.66 5.52 7.41
N ILE A 25 6.66 5.22 6.57
CA ILE A 25 5.72 4.13 6.83
C ILE A 25 6.43 2.77 6.80
N ALA A 26 7.32 2.54 5.84
CA ALA A 26 8.11 1.32 5.78
C ALA A 26 8.95 1.11 7.05
N LEU A 27 9.59 2.18 7.56
CA LEU A 27 10.33 2.11 8.82
C LEU A 27 9.40 1.81 10.01
N ALA A 28 8.25 2.49 10.10
CA ALA A 28 7.31 2.29 11.19
C ALA A 28 6.72 0.88 11.23
N LEU A 29 6.42 0.28 10.08
CA LEU A 29 5.96 -1.10 9.98
C LEU A 29 7.05 -2.11 10.39
N ARG A 30 8.31 -1.83 10.05
CA ARG A 30 9.46 -2.63 10.52
C ARG A 30 9.64 -2.52 12.03
N ASP A 31 9.52 -1.33 12.60
CA ASP A 31 9.57 -1.10 14.05
C ASP A 31 8.40 -1.80 14.76
N ALA A 32 7.28 -2.01 14.06
CA ALA A 32 6.14 -2.79 14.53
C ALA A 32 6.26 -4.31 14.29
N GLY A 33 7.38 -4.78 13.72
CA GLY A 33 7.75 -6.20 13.59
C GLY A 33 7.55 -6.84 12.21
N ALA A 34 7.06 -6.09 11.23
CA ALA A 34 6.85 -6.62 9.88
C ALA A 34 8.18 -6.76 9.11
N GLU A 35 8.26 -7.77 8.24
CA GLU A 35 9.18 -7.79 7.12
C GLU A 35 8.66 -6.83 6.05
N VAL A 36 9.42 -5.80 5.69
CA VAL A 36 8.96 -4.79 4.73
C VAL A 36 9.81 -4.81 3.48
N ILE A 37 9.15 -5.01 2.34
CA ILE A 37 9.74 -4.93 1.01
C ILE A 37 9.42 -3.56 0.44
N TYR A 38 10.43 -2.77 0.08
CA TYR A 38 10.22 -1.48 -0.57
C TYR A 38 10.61 -1.57 -2.04
N THR A 39 9.67 -1.34 -2.96
CA THR A 39 9.93 -1.51 -4.40
C THR A 39 10.84 -0.44 -4.99
N GLY A 40 11.03 0.68 -4.29
CA GLY A 40 11.58 1.90 -4.88
C GLY A 40 10.56 2.68 -5.69
N LEU A 41 11.04 3.75 -6.32
CA LEU A 41 10.21 4.73 -7.04
C LEU A 41 9.74 4.21 -8.40
N ARG A 42 8.60 4.77 -8.84
CA ARG A 42 8.10 4.72 -10.20
C ARG A 42 7.93 3.30 -10.76
N LYS A 43 7.17 2.48 -10.03
CA LYS A 43 6.86 1.12 -10.46
C LYS A 43 5.55 1.05 -11.22
N ALA A 44 5.51 0.13 -12.19
CA ALA A 44 4.29 -0.15 -12.91
C ALA A 44 3.38 -1.06 -12.04
N PRO A 45 2.06 -0.91 -12.11
CA PRO A 45 1.13 -1.73 -11.33
C PRO A 45 1.31 -3.25 -11.51
N ASP A 46 1.59 -3.71 -12.73
CA ASP A 46 1.88 -5.12 -13.03
C ASP A 46 3.13 -5.60 -12.31
N PHE A 47 4.21 -4.81 -12.29
CA PHE A 47 5.41 -5.14 -11.52
C PHE A 47 5.10 -5.25 -10.02
N ILE A 48 4.31 -4.32 -9.47
CA ILE A 48 3.95 -4.33 -8.05
C ILE A 48 3.14 -5.60 -7.71
N ALA A 49 2.17 -5.96 -8.55
CA ALA A 49 1.35 -7.14 -8.36
C ALA A 49 2.18 -8.44 -8.46
N ASN A 50 3.11 -8.54 -9.42
CA ASN A 50 4.02 -9.68 -9.53
C ASN A 50 4.85 -9.85 -8.26
N VAL A 51 5.50 -8.77 -7.79
CA VAL A 51 6.31 -8.82 -6.55
C VAL A 51 5.44 -9.22 -5.35
N ALA A 52 4.22 -8.69 -5.25
CA ALA A 52 3.32 -9.03 -4.14
C ALA A 52 3.01 -10.54 -4.08
N VAL A 53 2.74 -11.16 -5.23
CA VAL A 53 2.42 -12.59 -5.33
C VAL A 53 3.66 -13.46 -5.19
N GLU A 54 4.76 -13.12 -5.87
CA GLU A 54 6.01 -13.88 -5.82
C GLU A 54 6.62 -13.91 -4.40
N GLU A 55 6.51 -12.78 -3.69
CA GLU A 55 7.00 -12.66 -2.32
C GLU A 55 5.96 -13.08 -1.28
N ASP A 56 4.78 -13.58 -1.67
CA ASP A 56 3.73 -14.06 -0.76
C ASP A 56 3.43 -13.04 0.37
N VAL A 57 3.15 -11.79 -0.01
CA VAL A 57 2.99 -10.70 0.96
C VAL A 57 1.59 -10.72 1.60
N ASP A 58 1.52 -10.43 2.90
CA ASP A 58 0.26 -10.27 3.63
C ASP A 58 -0.48 -8.99 3.25
N ALA A 59 0.20 -7.98 2.71
CA ALA A 59 -0.39 -6.70 2.32
C ALA A 59 0.44 -5.92 1.30
N VAL A 60 -0.23 -5.07 0.54
CA VAL A 60 0.40 -4.08 -0.35
C VAL A 60 -0.01 -2.67 0.08
N GLY A 61 0.96 -1.80 0.35
CA GLY A 61 0.78 -0.37 0.57
C GLY A 61 1.26 0.47 -0.61
N LEU A 62 0.36 1.22 -1.24
CA LEU A 62 0.67 2.14 -2.33
C LEU A 62 0.81 3.58 -1.80
N SER A 63 1.98 4.19 -2.02
CA SER A 63 2.16 5.63 -1.76
C SER A 63 1.98 6.42 -3.05
N ILE A 64 1.07 7.39 -3.07
CA ILE A 64 0.71 8.16 -4.28
C ILE A 64 0.49 9.64 -3.93
N LEU A 65 1.32 10.52 -4.51
CA LEU A 65 1.17 11.98 -4.40
C LEU A 65 0.96 12.66 -5.77
N SER A 66 0.84 11.89 -6.86
CA SER A 66 0.72 12.42 -8.23
C SER A 66 -0.70 12.79 -8.66
N GLY A 67 -1.71 12.58 -7.81
CA GLY A 67 -3.13 12.72 -8.17
C GLY A 67 -3.68 11.59 -9.07
N SER A 68 -2.86 10.58 -9.36
CA SER A 68 -3.24 9.42 -10.19
C SER A 68 -3.74 8.23 -9.36
N HIS A 69 -4.14 8.47 -8.10
CA HIS A 69 -4.46 7.41 -7.14
C HIS A 69 -5.62 6.52 -7.60
N LEU A 70 -6.67 7.08 -8.19
CA LEU A 70 -7.81 6.29 -8.67
C LEU A 70 -7.39 5.26 -9.72
N GLU A 71 -6.69 5.70 -10.77
CA GLU A 71 -6.23 4.85 -11.86
C GLU A 71 -5.22 3.81 -11.37
N LEU A 72 -4.19 4.24 -10.63
CA LEU A 72 -3.12 3.36 -10.20
C LEU A 72 -3.58 2.31 -9.18
N VAL A 73 -4.52 2.66 -8.31
CA VAL A 73 -5.10 1.72 -7.34
C VAL A 73 -5.96 0.68 -8.06
N ALA A 74 -6.87 1.12 -8.93
CA ALA A 74 -7.73 0.22 -9.70
C ALA A 74 -6.91 -0.73 -10.58
N GLU A 75 -5.88 -0.22 -11.25
CA GLU A 75 -5.01 -1.03 -12.09
C GLU A 75 -4.17 -2.02 -11.25
N THR A 76 -3.63 -1.61 -10.10
CA THR A 76 -2.89 -2.55 -9.22
C THR A 76 -3.80 -3.66 -8.69
N ALA A 77 -5.02 -3.33 -8.27
CA ALA A 77 -6.01 -4.32 -7.83
C ALA A 77 -6.37 -5.30 -8.95
N ARG A 78 -6.57 -4.79 -10.18
CA ARG A 78 -6.82 -5.63 -11.36
C ARG A 78 -5.67 -6.59 -11.65
N GLN A 79 -4.43 -6.12 -11.55
CA GLN A 79 -3.23 -6.94 -11.77
C GLN A 79 -3.06 -8.00 -10.69
N LEU A 80 -3.30 -7.66 -9.41
CA LEU A 80 -3.32 -8.64 -8.32
C LEU A 80 -4.37 -9.72 -8.57
N GLN A 81 -5.58 -9.33 -8.99
CA GLN A 81 -6.64 -10.29 -9.30
C GLN A 81 -6.29 -11.21 -10.48
N ALA A 82 -5.60 -10.69 -11.49
CA ALA A 82 -5.16 -11.48 -12.65
C ALA A 82 -4.07 -12.51 -12.30
N LEU A 83 -3.38 -12.34 -11.17
CA LEU A 83 -2.31 -13.20 -10.67
C LEU A 83 -2.76 -14.06 -9.47
N ASP A 84 -4.06 -14.25 -9.28
CA ASP A 84 -4.67 -14.96 -8.13
C ASP A 84 -4.33 -14.36 -6.75
N GLY A 85 -3.76 -13.15 -6.71
CA GLY A 85 -3.42 -12.39 -5.50
C GLY A 85 -4.53 -11.46 -5.00
N GLY A 86 -5.77 -11.61 -5.48
CA GLY A 86 -6.89 -10.72 -5.15
C GLY A 86 -7.33 -10.74 -3.68
N ALA A 87 -6.83 -11.68 -2.88
CA ALA A 87 -7.03 -11.72 -1.44
C ALA A 87 -6.06 -10.82 -0.65
N ILE A 88 -4.98 -10.35 -1.28
CA ILE A 88 -3.98 -9.50 -0.64
C ILE A 88 -4.58 -8.10 -0.44
N PRO A 89 -4.76 -7.63 0.81
CA PRO A 89 -5.34 -6.32 1.08
C PRO A 89 -4.44 -5.19 0.54
N LEU A 90 -5.08 -4.22 -0.11
CA LEU A 90 -4.43 -3.04 -0.65
C LEU A 90 -4.70 -1.83 0.24
N PHE A 91 -3.64 -1.17 0.71
CA PHE A 91 -3.70 0.10 1.43
C PHE A 91 -3.17 1.22 0.55
N VAL A 92 -3.72 2.42 0.68
CA VAL A 92 -3.33 3.57 -0.14
C VAL A 92 -2.95 4.72 0.78
N GLY A 93 -1.84 5.40 0.52
CA GLY A 93 -1.43 6.56 1.30
C GLY A 93 -0.89 7.70 0.45
N GLY A 94 -0.97 8.92 0.97
CA GLY A 94 -0.51 10.12 0.28
C GLY A 94 -1.44 11.32 0.45
N THR A 95 -1.47 12.20 -0.54
CA THR A 95 -2.38 13.35 -0.56
C THR A 95 -3.63 12.99 -1.37
N ILE A 96 -4.61 12.39 -0.70
CA ILE A 96 -5.80 11.80 -1.32
C ILE A 96 -7.04 12.62 -0.92
N PRO A 97 -7.73 13.27 -1.87
CA PRO A 97 -8.97 14.01 -1.61
C PRO A 97 -10.06 13.12 -1.01
N ALA A 98 -10.82 13.63 -0.05
CA ALA A 98 -11.89 12.88 0.61
C ALA A 98 -12.99 12.40 -0.36
N GLU A 99 -13.27 13.16 -1.42
CA GLU A 99 -14.23 12.80 -2.47
C GLU A 99 -13.85 11.52 -3.22
N ASP A 100 -12.56 11.20 -3.29
CA ASP A 100 -12.05 10.03 -4.00
C ASP A 100 -12.06 8.76 -3.14
N HIS A 101 -12.29 8.86 -1.83
CA HIS A 101 -12.19 7.72 -0.92
C HIS A 101 -13.22 6.63 -1.25
N ALA A 102 -14.44 7.04 -1.62
CA ALA A 102 -15.49 6.09 -2.01
C ALA A 102 -15.09 5.28 -3.26
N ALA A 103 -14.48 5.94 -4.26
CA ALA A 103 -14.03 5.28 -5.47
C ALA A 103 -12.83 4.37 -5.20
N LEU A 104 -11.89 4.77 -4.33
CA LEU A 104 -10.75 3.93 -3.93
C LEU A 104 -11.20 2.67 -3.19
N ASN A 105 -12.16 2.78 -2.27
CA ASN A 105 -12.71 1.63 -1.58
C ASN A 105 -13.41 0.67 -2.55
N ALA A 106 -14.19 1.21 -3.52
CA ALA A 106 -14.81 0.42 -4.56
C ALA A 106 -13.78 -0.27 -5.49
N ALA A 107 -12.60 0.32 -5.66
CA ALA A 107 -11.48 -0.24 -6.41
C ALA A 107 -10.68 -1.29 -5.62
N GLY A 108 -11.01 -1.55 -4.35
CA GLY A 108 -10.39 -2.59 -3.53
C GLY A 108 -9.45 -2.08 -2.43
N ALA A 109 -9.34 -0.77 -2.22
CA ALA A 109 -8.60 -0.25 -1.08
C ALA A 109 -9.28 -0.65 0.25
N ARG A 110 -8.51 -1.24 1.16
CA ARG A 110 -8.92 -1.63 2.52
C ARG A 110 -8.64 -0.54 3.56
N GLY A 111 -7.75 0.39 3.24
CA GLY A 111 -7.49 1.56 4.07
C GLY A 111 -6.85 2.69 3.26
N ILE A 112 -7.22 3.92 3.62
CA ILE A 112 -6.75 5.15 2.98
C ILE A 112 -6.10 6.01 4.06
N PHE A 113 -4.80 6.28 3.89
CA PHE A 113 -3.94 6.91 4.88
C PHE A 113 -3.40 8.23 4.37
N THR A 114 -4.06 9.32 4.74
CA THR A 114 -3.70 10.67 4.31
C THR A 114 -2.50 11.22 5.10
N ALA A 115 -1.79 12.20 4.51
CA ALA A 115 -0.55 12.74 5.07
C ALA A 115 -0.67 13.41 6.47
N ASP A 116 -1.90 13.71 6.91
CA ASP A 116 -2.24 14.28 8.21
C ASP A 116 -2.46 13.22 9.31
N MET A 117 -2.57 11.94 8.93
CA MET A 117 -2.75 10.86 9.89
C MET A 117 -1.47 10.60 10.68
N LYS A 118 -1.62 10.25 11.96
CA LYS A 118 -0.47 9.87 12.78
C LYS A 118 -0.01 8.48 12.36
N ILE A 119 1.31 8.31 12.22
CA ILE A 119 1.94 7.05 11.83
C ILE A 119 1.46 5.87 12.71
N LYS A 120 1.33 6.09 14.02
CA LYS A 120 0.84 5.06 14.96
C LYS A 120 -0.59 4.58 14.63
N ASP A 121 -1.44 5.46 14.11
CA ASP A 121 -2.83 5.15 13.78
C ASP A 121 -2.88 4.37 12.46
N VAL A 122 -1.97 4.67 11.51
CA VAL A 122 -1.76 3.89 10.28
C VAL A 122 -1.30 2.47 10.60
N VAL A 123 -0.28 2.33 11.44
CA VAL A 123 0.23 1.00 11.85
C VAL A 123 -0.86 0.21 12.55
N ALA A 124 -1.59 0.81 13.50
CA ALA A 124 -2.66 0.14 14.22
C ALA A 124 -3.82 -0.30 13.30
N ALA A 125 -4.14 0.48 12.27
CA ALA A 125 -5.17 0.11 11.29
C ALA A 125 -4.73 -1.08 10.42
N ILE A 126 -3.47 -1.11 9.98
CA ILE A 126 -2.91 -2.24 9.22
C ILE A 126 -2.87 -3.50 10.08
N ASP A 127 -2.41 -3.37 11.33
CA ASP A 127 -2.38 -4.46 12.31
C ASP A 127 -3.77 -5.07 12.54
N ALA A 128 -4.78 -4.23 12.76
CA ALA A 128 -6.16 -4.70 12.95
C ALA A 128 -6.73 -5.43 11.72
N GLU A 129 -6.32 -5.06 10.51
CA GLU A 129 -6.77 -5.72 9.28
C GLU A 129 -6.04 -7.07 9.05
N LEU A 130 -4.79 -7.19 9.50
CA LEU A 130 -3.95 -8.38 9.29
C LEU A 130 -4.06 -9.44 10.39
N GLY A 131 -4.68 -9.10 11.54
CA GLY A 131 -4.96 -10.04 12.63
C GLY A 131 -3.73 -10.50 13.39
#